data_AF-A0A517XLE4-F1
#
_entry.id   AF-A0A517XLE4-F1
#
_cell.length_a   1.000
_cell.length_b   1.000
_cell.length_c   1.000
_cell.angle_alpha   90.00
_cell.angle_beta   90.00
_cell.angle_gamma   90.00
#
_symmetry.space_group_name_H-M   'P 1'
#
loop_
_entity.id
_entity.type
_entity.pdbx_description
1 polymer ?
#
loop_
_entity_poly.entity_id
_entity_poly.type
_entity_poly.pdbx_seq_one_letter_code
_entity_poly.pdbx_strand_id
1 'polypeptide(L)'
;MSPNPLPEFRSNQYEFNDEQNRTIGALSDGMRTAATLVQLLGVALLVFAGLAAYQAIKVDGTNWGPAAGLAAATLFVLTVGFWTGSAAHSFRRITETKNEDIWHLMNALESLRGMYGLLRGVVMLCLFLTVVGIGLAAFAAFSRGG
;
A
#
# COMPACT_ATOMS: atom_id res chain seq x y z
N MET A 1 -15.24 -37.70 39.23
CA MET A 1 -15.07 -36.36 38.62
C MET A 1 -16.03 -36.29 37.45
N SER A 2 -17.05 -35.43 37.52
CA SER A 2 -17.87 -35.11 36.35
C SER A 2 -16.98 -34.46 35.29
N PRO A 3 -17.15 -34.79 33.99
CA PRO A 3 -16.42 -34.09 32.94
C PRO A 3 -16.73 -32.60 33.05
N ASN A 4 -15.70 -31.77 33.09
CA ASN A 4 -15.87 -30.33 33.02
C ASN A 4 -16.55 -30.03 31.68
N PRO A 5 -17.73 -29.39 31.63
CA PRO A 5 -18.38 -29.10 30.36
C PRO A 5 -17.43 -28.26 29.51
N LEU A 6 -17.18 -28.71 28.28
CA LEU A 6 -16.38 -27.95 27.33
C LEU A 6 -17.05 -26.58 27.15
N PRO A 7 -16.28 -25.48 27.04
CA PRO A 7 -16.86 -24.17 26.81
C PRO A 7 -17.78 -24.23 25.59
N GLU A 8 -19.07 -23.93 25.78
CA GLU A 8 -20.00 -23.79 24.66
C GLU A 8 -19.52 -22.63 23.79
N PHE A 9 -19.17 -22.91 22.52
CA PHE A 9 -18.92 -21.88 21.53
C PHE A 9 -20.21 -21.10 21.29
N ARG A 10 -20.37 -19.96 21.97
CA ARG A 10 -21.44 -18.99 21.65
C ARG A 10 -20.98 -18.14 20.48
N SER A 11 -21.43 -18.45 19.26
CA SER A 11 -21.12 -17.67 18.06
C SER A 11 -21.40 -16.16 18.26
N ASN A 12 -22.52 -15.82 18.90
CA ASN A 12 -22.91 -14.44 19.21
C ASN A 12 -21.92 -13.68 20.11
N GLN A 13 -21.05 -14.35 20.86
CA GLN A 13 -20.10 -13.68 21.76
C GLN A 13 -18.89 -13.10 21.00
N TYR A 14 -18.72 -13.48 19.74
CA TYR A 14 -17.62 -13.08 18.87
C TYR A 14 -18.09 -12.35 17.60
N GLU A 15 -19.37 -12.00 17.51
CA GLU A 15 -19.91 -11.16 16.42
C GLU A 15 -19.78 -9.67 16.75
N PHE A 16 -19.59 -8.86 15.71
CA PHE A 16 -19.66 -7.42 15.82
C PHE A 16 -21.11 -6.95 15.92
N ASN A 17 -21.35 -5.98 16.80
CA ASN A 17 -22.64 -5.32 16.86
C ASN A 17 -22.85 -4.36 15.66
N ASP A 18 -24.07 -3.84 15.51
CA ASP A 18 -24.42 -2.97 14.38
C ASP A 18 -23.58 -1.68 14.30
N GLU A 19 -23.17 -1.13 15.44
CA GLU A 19 -22.33 0.08 15.50
C GLU A 19 -20.89 -0.21 15.05
N GLN A 20 -20.34 -1.35 15.45
CA GLN A 20 -19.03 -1.84 15.00
C GLN A 20 -19.06 -2.14 13.50
N ASN A 21 -20.10 -2.80 12.99
CA ASN A 21 -20.26 -3.06 11.56
C ASN A 21 -20.37 -1.78 10.73
N ARG A 22 -21.07 -0.76 11.23
CA ARG A 22 -21.08 0.57 10.58
C ARG A 22 -19.69 1.20 10.54
N THR A 23 -18.92 1.09 11.63
CA THR A 23 -17.57 1.63 11.70
C THR A 23 -16.62 0.92 10.71
N ILE A 24 -16.67 -0.41 10.66
CA ILE A 24 -15.87 -1.22 9.72
C ILE A 24 -16.28 -0.95 8.27
N GLY A 25 -17.59 -0.81 8.01
CA GLY A 25 -18.11 -0.44 6.69
C GLY A 25 -17.59 0.91 6.24
N ALA A 26 -17.66 1.94 7.10
CA ALA A 26 -17.14 3.27 6.81
C ALA A 26 -15.62 3.25 6.56
N LEU A 27 -14.85 2.45 7.30
CA LEU A 27 -13.42 2.26 7.07
C LEU A 27 -13.17 1.64 5.69
N SER A 28 -13.87 0.55 5.35
CA SER A 28 -13.79 -0.09 4.03
C SER A 28 -14.07 0.90 2.90
N ASP A 29 -15.14 1.70 3.02
CA ASP A 29 -15.53 2.66 2.00
C ASP A 29 -14.50 3.79 1.85
N GLY A 30 -13.94 4.27 2.96
CA GLY A 30 -12.84 5.23 2.98
C GLY A 30 -11.58 4.69 2.32
N MET A 31 -11.18 3.46 2.66
CA MET A 31 -10.02 2.78 2.07
C MET A 31 -10.20 2.56 0.57
N ARG A 32 -11.40 2.17 0.12
CA ARG A 32 -11.68 1.96 -1.31
C ARG A 32 -11.62 3.27 -2.10
N THR A 33 -12.17 4.35 -1.52
CA THR A 33 -12.05 5.69 -2.10
C THR A 33 -10.58 6.10 -2.23
N ALA A 34 -9.82 5.97 -1.15
CA ALA A 34 -8.39 6.29 -1.14
C ALA A 34 -7.61 5.45 -2.16
N ALA A 35 -7.84 4.14 -2.20
CA ALA A 35 -7.22 3.23 -3.17
C ALA A 35 -7.48 3.66 -4.62
N THR A 36 -8.72 4.01 -4.93
CA THR A 36 -9.12 4.47 -6.27
C THR A 36 -8.39 5.77 -6.64
N LEU A 37 -8.36 6.75 -5.73
CA LEU A 37 -7.66 8.03 -5.98
C LEU A 37 -6.16 7.84 -6.17
N VAL A 38 -5.54 6.99 -5.34
CA VAL A 38 -4.11 6.66 -5.43
C VAL A 38 -3.81 5.91 -6.74
N GLN A 39 -4.67 4.99 -7.16
CA GLN A 39 -4.53 4.31 -8.46
C GLN A 39 -4.64 5.29 -9.63
N LEU A 40 -5.61 6.21 -9.61
CA LEU A 40 -5.75 7.24 -10.64
C LEU A 40 -4.51 8.15 -10.70
N LEU A 41 -3.97 8.54 -9.55
CA LEU A 41 -2.71 9.29 -9.47
C LEU A 41 -1.55 8.48 -10.08
N GLY A 42 -1.44 7.20 -9.76
CA GLY A 42 -0.43 6.32 -10.33
C GLY A 42 -0.54 6.21 -11.86
N VAL A 43 -1.76 6.12 -12.41
CA VAL A 43 -1.99 6.13 -13.86
C VAL A 43 -1.56 7.46 -14.48
N ALA A 44 -1.87 8.59 -13.83
CA ALA A 44 -1.42 9.90 -14.31
C ALA A 44 0.12 10.01 -14.32
N LEU A 45 0.79 9.55 -13.25
CA LEU A 45 2.25 9.50 -13.18
C LEU A 45 2.85 8.58 -14.26
N LEU A 46 2.19 7.47 -14.59
CA LEU A 46 2.63 6.57 -15.66
C LEU A 46 2.64 7.29 -17.01
N VAL A 47 1.61 8.09 -17.29
CA VAL A 47 1.54 8.91 -18.51
C VAL A 47 2.69 9.91 -18.55
N PHE A 48 2.93 10.62 -17.43
CA PHE A 48 4.05 11.56 -17.35
C PHE A 48 5.42 10.88 -17.49
N ALA A 49 5.60 9.67 -16.91
CA ALA A 49 6.81 8.88 -17.07
C ALA A 49 7.05 8.50 -18.54
N GLY A 50 5.99 8.09 -19.25
CA GLY A 50 6.04 7.78 -20.68
C GLY A 50 6.39 9.00 -21.54
N LEU A 51 5.81 10.16 -21.25
CA LEU A 51 6.13 11.42 -21.93
C LEU A 51 7.59 11.84 -21.67
N ALA A 52 8.05 11.74 -20.42
CA ALA A 52 9.44 12.05 -20.08
C ALA A 52 10.43 11.08 -20.75
N ALA A 53 10.10 9.80 -20.83
CA ALA A 53 10.91 8.81 -21.56
C ALA A 53 10.96 9.12 -23.06
N TYR A 54 9.82 9.47 -23.65
CA TYR A 54 9.75 9.89 -25.05
C TYR A 54 10.63 11.11 -25.33
N GLN A 55 10.57 12.13 -24.47
CA GLN A 55 11.43 13.32 -24.57
C GLN A 55 12.92 12.97 -24.44
N ALA A 56 13.29 12.10 -23.50
CA ALA A 56 14.66 11.65 -23.33
C ALA A 56 15.24 10.97 -24.58
N ILE A 57 14.40 10.18 -25.29
CA ILE A 57 14.79 9.50 -26.53
C ILE A 57 14.87 10.47 -27.72
N LYS A 58 13.91 11.40 -27.84
CA LYS A 58 13.73 12.21 -29.06
C LYS A 58 14.42 13.56 -29.04
N VAL A 59 14.63 14.15 -27.87
CA VAL A 59 15.06 15.55 -27.72
C VAL A 59 16.42 15.64 -27.06
N ASP A 60 16.57 15.07 -25.87
CA ASP A 60 17.76 15.28 -25.03
C ASP A 60 18.86 14.23 -25.19
N GLY A 61 18.58 13.13 -25.90
CA GLY A 61 19.52 12.04 -26.21
C GLY A 61 20.03 11.21 -25.02
N THR A 62 19.97 11.73 -23.78
CA THR A 62 20.55 11.03 -22.61
C THR A 62 19.90 11.36 -21.25
N ASN A 63 18.98 12.33 -21.13
CA ASN A 63 18.46 12.73 -19.81
C ASN A 63 17.30 11.86 -19.32
N TRP A 64 17.63 10.68 -18.79
CA TRP A 64 16.66 9.71 -18.26
C TRP A 64 16.21 9.98 -16.82
N GLY A 65 16.80 10.97 -16.14
CA GLY A 65 16.54 11.26 -14.73
C GLY A 65 15.05 11.48 -14.41
N PRO A 66 14.35 12.39 -15.11
CA PRO A 66 12.92 12.63 -14.88
C PRO A 66 12.06 11.40 -15.16
N ALA A 67 12.34 10.68 -16.26
CA ALA A 67 11.60 9.48 -16.65
C ALA A 67 11.74 8.36 -15.60
N ALA A 68 12.97 8.12 -15.12
CA ALA A 68 13.25 7.13 -14.09
C ALA A 68 12.60 7.49 -12.75
N GLY A 69 12.65 8.76 -12.33
CA GLY A 69 12.01 9.22 -11.11
C GLY A 69 10.49 9.07 -11.14
N LEU A 70 9.86 9.48 -12.24
CA LEU A 70 8.41 9.34 -12.43
C LEU A 70 7.99 7.87 -12.52
N ALA A 71 8.77 7.02 -13.18
CA ALA A 71 8.50 5.58 -13.24
C ALA A 71 8.59 4.92 -11.86
N ALA A 72 9.59 5.28 -11.04
CA ALA A 72 9.70 4.79 -9.68
C ALA A 72 8.53 5.26 -8.80
N ALA A 73 8.14 6.53 -8.90
CA ALA A 73 6.98 7.07 -8.19
C ALA A 73 5.68 6.38 -8.61
N THR A 74 5.51 6.15 -9.92
CA THR A 74 4.37 5.41 -10.49
C THR A 74 4.24 4.02 -9.89
N LEU A 75 5.34 3.26 -9.90
CA LEU A 75 5.38 1.91 -9.35
C LEU A 75 4.96 1.92 -7.88
N PHE A 76 5.56 2.80 -7.08
CA PHE A 76 5.25 2.90 -5.66
C PHE A 76 3.77 3.22 -5.41
N VAL A 77 3.26 4.26 -6.05
CA VAL A 77 1.89 4.75 -5.85
C VAL A 77 0.87 3.70 -6.29
N LEU A 78 1.06 3.05 -7.44
CA LEU A 78 0.16 2.00 -7.90
C LEU A 78 0.16 0.80 -6.95
N THR A 79 1.33 0.34 -6.50
CA THR A 79 1.43 -0.76 -5.54
C THR A 79 0.67 -0.46 -4.24
N VAL A 80 0.84 0.75 -3.69
CA VAL A 80 0.10 1.19 -2.49
C VAL A 80 -1.41 1.22 -2.75
N GLY A 81 -1.84 1.74 -3.91
CA GLY A 81 -3.26 1.78 -4.29
C GLY A 81 -3.89 0.40 -4.38
N PHE A 82 -3.23 -0.55 -5.05
CA PHE A 82 -3.74 -1.93 -5.19
C PHE A 82 -3.88 -2.65 -3.84
N TRP A 83 -2.93 -2.50 -2.92
CA TRP A 83 -3.06 -3.12 -1.60
C TRP A 83 -4.09 -2.46 -0.71
N THR A 84 -4.17 -1.13 -0.75
CA THR A 84 -5.21 -0.41 0.00
C THR A 84 -6.60 -0.89 -0.45
N GLY A 85 -6.79 -1.08 -1.76
CA GLY A 85 -8.04 -1.61 -2.32
C GLY A 85 -8.30 -3.08 -1.93
N SER A 86 -7.26 -3.90 -1.92
CA SER A 86 -7.36 -5.30 -1.47
C SER A 86 -7.78 -5.40 0.01
N ALA A 87 -7.18 -4.58 0.88
CA ALA A 87 -7.53 -4.53 2.28
C ALA A 87 -8.96 -4.02 2.50
N ALA A 88 -9.40 -3.00 1.75
CA ALA A 88 -10.79 -2.53 1.77
C ALA A 88 -11.79 -3.66 1.48
N HIS A 89 -11.50 -4.49 0.47
CA HIS A 89 -12.36 -5.63 0.12
C HIS A 89 -12.44 -6.68 1.23
N SER A 90 -11.36 -6.91 1.98
CA SER A 90 -11.37 -7.79 3.15
C SER A 90 -12.22 -7.23 4.29
N PHE A 91 -12.13 -5.93 4.58
CA PHE A 91 -12.97 -5.28 5.59
C PHE A 91 -14.45 -5.27 5.21
N ARG A 92 -14.76 -5.09 3.93
CA ARG A 92 -16.14 -5.18 3.42
C ARG A 92 -16.79 -6.53 3.73
N ARG A 93 -16.04 -7.62 3.56
CA ARG A 93 -16.53 -8.98 3.83
C ARG A 93 -16.92 -9.20 5.29
N ILE A 94 -16.23 -8.58 6.25
CA ILE A 94 -16.61 -8.64 7.68
C ILE A 94 -18.06 -8.17 7.90
N THR A 95 -18.49 -7.15 7.16
CA THR A 95 -19.84 -6.58 7.33
C THR A 95 -20.93 -7.30 6.56
N GLU A 96 -20.57 -8.15 5.59
CA GLU A 96 -21.49 -8.84 4.68
C GLU A 96 -21.73 -10.31 5.07
N THR A 97 -20.79 -10.94 5.77
CA THR A 97 -20.92 -12.30 6.32
C THR A 97 -21.29 -12.25 7.80
N LYS A 98 -22.01 -13.28 8.28
CA LYS A 98 -22.37 -13.46 9.70
C LYS A 98 -21.89 -14.82 10.17
N ASN A 99 -21.62 -14.97 11.47
CA ASN A 99 -21.06 -16.15 12.14
C ASN A 99 -19.53 -16.42 11.97
N GLU A 100 -18.74 -15.54 11.35
CA GLU A 100 -17.27 -15.73 11.20
C GLU A 100 -16.42 -14.44 11.39
N ASP A 101 -16.97 -13.44 12.09
CA ASP A 101 -16.45 -12.06 12.17
C ASP A 101 -14.98 -11.96 12.64
N ILE A 102 -14.57 -12.74 13.65
CA ILE A 102 -13.17 -12.74 14.14
C ILE A 102 -12.20 -13.30 13.10
N TRP A 103 -12.60 -14.34 12.35
CA TRP A 103 -11.75 -14.89 11.30
C TRP A 103 -11.53 -13.87 10.19
N HIS A 104 -12.60 -13.16 9.79
CA HIS A 104 -12.50 -12.07 8.83
C HIS A 104 -11.69 -10.88 9.35
N LEU A 105 -11.81 -10.53 10.64
CA LEU A 105 -10.99 -9.49 11.28
C LEU A 105 -9.51 -9.86 11.24
N MET A 106 -9.16 -11.09 11.64
CA MET A 106 -7.76 -11.55 11.64
C MET A 106 -7.17 -11.56 10.22
N ASN A 107 -7.93 -12.01 9.22
CA ASN A 107 -7.51 -11.94 7.81
C ASN A 107 -7.31 -10.50 7.33
N ALA A 108 -8.19 -9.57 7.72
CA ALA A 108 -8.05 -8.15 7.37
C ALA A 108 -6.82 -7.52 8.04
N LEU A 109 -6.57 -7.85 9.32
CA LEU A 109 -5.37 -7.40 10.04
C LEU A 109 -4.08 -8.00 9.47
N GLU A 110 -4.10 -9.25 9.02
CA GLU A 110 -2.96 -9.87 8.34
C GLU A 110 -2.65 -9.18 7.00
N SER A 111 -3.68 -8.86 6.22
CA SER A 111 -3.53 -8.05 5.00
C SER A 111 -2.95 -6.67 5.32
N LEU A 112 -3.43 -6.01 6.38
CA LEU A 112 -2.93 -4.72 6.82
C LEU A 112 -1.46 -4.82 7.28
N ARG A 113 -1.09 -5.88 8.01
CA ARG A 113 0.30 -6.15 8.41
C ARG A 113 1.20 -6.32 7.19
N GLY A 114 0.73 -7.05 6.17
CA GLY A 114 1.44 -7.20 4.89
C GLY A 114 1.69 -5.87 4.20
N MET A 115 0.66 -5.02 4.12
CA MET A 115 0.77 -3.67 3.54
C MET A 115 1.82 -2.81 4.26
N TYR A 116 1.78 -2.76 5.59
CA TYR A 116 2.77 -2.01 6.38
C TYR A 116 4.17 -2.62 6.29
N GLY A 117 4.29 -3.93 6.20
CA GLY A 117 5.56 -4.62 5.99
C GLY A 117 6.24 -4.18 4.70
N LEU A 118 5.47 -4.10 3.60
CA LEU A 118 6.04 -3.65 2.34
C LEU A 118 6.23 -2.14 2.28
N LEU A 119 5.29 -1.34 2.79
CA LEU A 119 5.50 0.11 2.91
C LEU A 119 6.81 0.41 3.63
N ARG A 120 7.07 -0.28 4.75
CA ARG A 120 8.34 -0.21 5.46
C ARG A 120 9.52 -0.59 4.57
N GLY A 121 9.43 -1.68 3.80
CA GLY A 121 10.47 -2.11 2.86
C GLY A 121 10.77 -1.08 1.77
N VAL A 122 9.73 -0.50 1.15
CA VAL A 122 9.93 0.53 0.11
C VAL A 122 10.48 1.81 0.70
N VAL A 123 9.98 2.26 1.85
CA VAL A 123 10.52 3.46 2.52
C VAL A 123 12.00 3.24 2.86
N MET A 124 12.38 2.08 3.39
CA MET A 124 13.79 1.75 3.63
C MET A 124 14.61 1.77 2.34
N LEU A 125 14.10 1.19 1.25
CA LEU A 125 14.78 1.19 -0.05
C LEU A 125 14.95 2.61 -0.60
N CYS A 126 13.90 3.43 -0.56
CA CYS A 126 13.95 4.83 -1.00
C CYS A 126 14.94 5.64 -0.16
N LEU A 127 14.94 5.46 1.17
CA LEU A 127 15.91 6.11 2.06
C LEU A 127 17.33 5.66 1.73
N PHE A 128 17.55 4.35 1.56
CA PHE A 128 18.85 3.80 1.20
C PHE A 128 19.36 4.37 -0.13
N LEU A 129 18.54 4.35 -1.19
CA LEU A 129 18.90 4.90 -2.50
C LEU A 129 19.17 6.40 -2.43
N THR A 130 18.43 7.14 -1.61
CA THR A 130 18.65 8.58 -1.38
C THR A 130 20.01 8.83 -0.74
N VAL A 131 20.34 8.08 0.32
CA VAL A 131 21.65 8.19 1.00
C VAL A 131 22.79 7.85 0.05
N VAL A 132 22.68 6.76 -0.71
CA VAL A 132 23.67 6.37 -1.72
C VAL A 132 23.81 7.44 -2.80
N GLY A 133 22.70 7.97 -3.31
CA GLY A 133 22.69 9.01 -4.33
C GLY A 133 23.38 10.29 -3.87
N ILE A 134 23.10 10.74 -2.63
CA ILE A 134 23.79 11.89 -2.02
C ILE A 134 25.29 11.62 -1.88
N GLY A 135 25.67 10.42 -1.41
CA GLY A 135 27.08 10.04 -1.27
C GLY A 135 27.85 10.06 -2.58
N LEU A 136 27.26 9.48 -3.64
CA LEU A 136 27.85 9.49 -4.98
C LEU A 136 27.95 10.91 -5.57
N ALA A 137 26.91 11.73 -5.38
CA ALA A 137 26.92 13.11 -5.84
C ALA A 137 28.00 13.95 -5.13
N ALA A 138 28.14 13.80 -3.81
CA ALA A 138 29.17 14.47 -3.03
C ALA A 138 30.59 14.03 -3.46
N PHE A 139 30.81 12.73 -3.64
CA PHE A 139 32.08 12.19 -4.14
C PHE A 139 32.44 12.74 -5.53
N ALA A 140 31.46 12.77 -6.45
CA ALA A 140 31.65 13.30 -7.80
C ALA A 140 31.89 14.82 -7.83
N ALA A 141 31.33 15.58 -6.88
CA ALA A 141 31.60 17.01 -6.76
C ALA A 141 33.02 17.27 -6.25
N PHE A 142 33.46 16.49 -5.25
CA PHE A 142 34.82 16.61 -4.69
C PHE A 142 35.90 16.24 -5.72
N SER A 143 35.69 15.19 -6.50
CA SER A 143 36.67 14.73 -7.50
C SER A 143 36.81 15.66 -8.72
N ARG A 144 35.84 16.54 -8.97
CA ARG A 144 35.93 17.56 -10.05
C ARG A 144 36.55 18.88 -9.61
N GLY A 145 36.64 19.13 -8.31
CA GLY A 145 37.15 20.38 -7.74
C GLY A 145 38.61 20.36 -7.30
N GLY A 146 39.28 19.21 -7.40
CA GLY A 146 40.70 19.01 -7.05
C GLY A 146 41.60 18.76 -8.25
#